data_AF-A0A9W7XTX7-F1
#
_entry.id   AF-A0A9W7XTX7-F1
#
_cell.length_a   1.000
_cell.length_b   1.000
_cell.length_c   1.000
_cell.angle_alpha   90.00
_cell.angle_beta   90.00
_cell.angle_gamma   90.00
#
_symmetry.space_group_name_H-M   'P 1'
#
loop_
_entity.id
_entity.type
_entity.pdbx_description
1 polymer ?
#
loop_
_entity_poly.entity_id
_entity_poly.type
_entity_poly.pdbx_seq_one_letter_code
_entity_poly.pdbx_strand_id
1 'polypeptide(L)'
;DAAALMNRLAKLSARWSCNQGFSIGLSDVTPGKILRERKDQLIRDAYATCDDLIEQSRQGELKTLPGCDAAETLENTISGKLSKVRDMAGGICMEELSRFNAPLIMATCGSKGSPINVCQMVACVGQQIVSGSRIADGFTDRTLPTFLKRSRTPEAKGFVASSFYTGLYPTEFFFHAASGREGLVDAAVKTAETGYMQRRLVKAFEDLRVQYDSSVRNSVGNVVQFEYGGDSLDPYCLEGDGVPVRYTHNWKHIRNTIPISEDDQHLAPFQIRHFVDDVLKEPRFVNWASEDWREATQQFVYEQLAGRLAALRDAYGLEPFDDIPEEIAEDAAAAKKPKPRGRKPKNSQPEESSADAAARKSEAIMAWSLVDADADAEVACRRAVDNMLLITRKLLTSFLDLCIEKYQRSRVDPGTAVGAVGAQSIGEPTTQMTLKAFHFAGIASMNVTMGVPRIKEIINAAKNISTPIVDCKLINDKSEPSARIVK
;
A
#
# COMPACT_ATOMS: atom_id res chain seq x y z
N ASP A 1 13.07 -18.18 -16.96
CA ASP A 1 13.09 -16.92 -17.75
C ASP A 1 13.40 -15.65 -16.98
N ALA A 2 12.75 -15.38 -15.84
CA ALA A 2 13.01 -14.15 -15.06
C ALA A 2 14.49 -13.93 -14.71
N ALA A 3 15.18 -14.97 -14.20
CA ALA A 3 16.62 -14.90 -13.91
C ALA A 3 17.47 -14.58 -15.17
N ALA A 4 17.07 -15.10 -16.34
CA ALA A 4 17.75 -14.81 -17.60
C ALA A 4 17.52 -13.37 -18.04
N LEU A 5 16.30 -12.84 -17.88
CA LEU A 5 15.98 -11.44 -18.16
C LEU A 5 16.78 -10.49 -17.28
N MET A 6 16.84 -10.75 -15.97
CA MET A 6 17.65 -9.97 -15.01
C MET A 6 19.13 -9.97 -15.42
N ASN A 7 19.68 -11.13 -15.78
CA ASN A 7 21.06 -11.24 -16.25
C ASN A 7 21.32 -10.49 -17.55
N ARG A 8 20.35 -10.51 -18.50
CA ARG A 8 20.45 -9.75 -19.75
C ARG A 8 20.45 -8.25 -19.50
N LEU A 9 19.53 -7.77 -18.65
CA LEU A 9 19.44 -6.36 -18.29
C LEU A 9 20.73 -5.91 -17.57
N ALA A 10 21.21 -6.65 -16.59
CA ALA A 10 22.44 -6.32 -15.87
C ALA A 10 23.65 -6.19 -16.79
N LYS A 11 23.82 -7.12 -17.74
CA LYS A 11 24.93 -7.07 -18.73
C LYS A 11 24.83 -5.85 -19.65
N LEU A 12 23.63 -5.52 -20.11
CA LEU A 12 23.38 -4.34 -20.95
C LEU A 12 23.65 -3.05 -20.17
N SER A 13 23.02 -2.91 -18.99
CA SER A 13 23.14 -1.73 -18.14
C SER A 13 24.58 -1.46 -17.71
N ALA A 14 25.35 -2.50 -17.37
CA ALA A 14 26.75 -2.35 -17.01
C ALA A 14 27.59 -1.77 -18.16
N ARG A 15 27.49 -2.35 -19.37
CA ARG A 15 28.25 -1.88 -20.54
C ARG A 15 27.81 -0.49 -20.99
N TRP A 16 26.50 -0.23 -20.99
CA TRP A 16 25.95 1.07 -21.35
C TRP A 16 26.41 2.16 -20.38
N SER A 17 26.39 1.88 -19.07
CA SER A 17 26.85 2.83 -18.04
C SER A 17 28.34 3.13 -18.16
N CYS A 18 29.17 2.13 -18.49
CA CYS A 18 30.59 2.36 -18.76
C CYS A 18 30.83 3.24 -20.00
N ASN A 19 30.01 3.09 -21.05
CA ASN A 19 30.17 3.86 -22.29
C ASN A 19 29.66 5.30 -22.17
N GLN A 20 28.53 5.52 -21.48
CA GLN A 20 27.99 6.87 -21.28
C GLN A 20 28.79 7.65 -20.23
N GLY A 21 29.23 6.96 -19.16
CA GLY A 21 29.77 7.61 -17.99
C GLY A 21 28.68 8.29 -17.15
N PHE A 22 28.84 8.26 -15.83
CA PHE A 22 28.00 8.98 -14.90
C PHE A 22 28.87 9.42 -13.72
N SER A 23 28.90 10.71 -13.43
CA SER A 23 29.77 11.30 -12.41
C SER A 23 29.01 12.33 -11.61
N ILE A 24 29.49 12.60 -10.40
CA ILE A 24 29.02 13.68 -9.53
C ILE A 24 30.20 14.62 -9.33
N GLY A 25 30.01 15.89 -9.69
CA GLY A 25 30.98 16.95 -9.49
C GLY A 25 30.62 17.87 -8.34
N LEU A 26 31.54 18.79 -8.01
CA LEU A 26 31.25 19.87 -7.06
C LEU A 26 30.22 20.87 -7.63
N SER A 27 30.19 21.05 -8.96
CA SER A 27 29.21 21.89 -9.67
C SER A 27 27.76 21.42 -9.50
N ASP A 28 27.56 20.15 -9.17
CA ASP A 28 26.23 19.54 -9.03
C ASP A 28 25.58 19.90 -7.67
N VAL A 29 26.41 20.34 -6.72
CA VAL A 29 26.00 20.73 -5.37
C VAL A 29 26.21 22.23 -5.09
N THR A 30 26.66 23.00 -6.08
CA THR A 30 26.80 24.45 -5.93
C THR A 30 25.42 25.13 -5.92
N PRO A 31 25.03 25.86 -4.87
CA PRO A 31 23.77 26.58 -4.84
C PRO A 31 23.83 27.78 -5.79
N GLY A 32 22.82 27.88 -6.67
CA GLY A 32 22.62 29.05 -7.52
C GLY A 32 22.26 30.30 -6.71
N LYS A 33 22.26 31.46 -7.38
CA LYS A 33 22.05 32.76 -6.72
C LYS A 33 20.63 32.90 -6.17
N ILE A 34 19.65 32.43 -6.94
CA ILE A 34 18.23 32.50 -6.56
C ILE A 34 17.99 31.68 -5.30
N LEU A 35 18.51 30.45 -5.24
CA LEU A 35 18.41 29.58 -4.07
C LEU A 35 19.03 30.25 -2.85
N ARG A 36 20.22 30.84 -3.00
CA ARG A 36 20.94 31.47 -1.89
C ARG A 36 20.15 32.63 -1.31
N GLU A 37 19.68 33.55 -2.16
CA GLU A 37 18.90 34.72 -1.73
C GLU A 37 17.58 34.32 -1.10
N ARG A 38 16.82 33.41 -1.73
CA ARG A 38 15.54 32.91 -1.21
C ARG A 38 15.72 32.13 0.08
N LYS A 39 16.75 31.30 0.18
CA LYS A 39 17.08 30.55 1.41
C LYS A 39 17.40 31.50 2.54
N ASP A 40 18.28 32.47 2.32
CA ASP A 40 18.71 33.40 3.36
C ASP A 40 17.55 34.30 3.81
N GLN A 41 16.62 34.64 2.92
CA GLN A 41 15.39 35.34 3.28
C GLN A 41 14.49 34.44 4.15
N LEU A 42 14.26 33.20 3.72
CA LEU A 42 13.41 32.24 4.41
C LEU A 42 13.93 31.92 5.82
N ILE A 43 15.24 31.77 5.99
CA ILE A 43 15.87 31.54 7.30
C ILE A 43 15.73 32.78 8.19
N ARG A 44 15.92 33.99 7.65
CA ARG A 44 15.72 35.24 8.39
C ARG A 44 14.29 35.42 8.87
N ASP A 45 13.32 35.16 8.00
CA ASP A 45 11.88 35.23 8.34
C ASP A 45 11.52 34.20 9.42
N ALA A 46 12.10 33.00 9.33
CA ALA A 46 11.92 31.95 10.33
C ALA A 46 12.52 32.34 11.70
N TYR A 47 13.70 32.96 11.71
CA TYR A 47 14.34 33.41 12.94
C TYR A 47 13.54 34.52 13.60
N ALA A 48 13.10 35.53 12.84
CA ALA A 48 12.22 36.59 13.34
C ALA A 48 10.94 36.02 13.96
N THR A 49 10.29 35.06 13.27
CA THR A 49 9.10 34.38 13.79
C THR A 49 9.39 33.62 15.09
N CYS A 50 10.55 32.97 15.20
CA CYS A 50 10.94 32.25 16.42
C CYS A 50 11.23 33.22 17.58
N ASP A 51 11.87 34.35 17.30
CA ASP A 51 12.15 35.37 18.31
C ASP A 51 10.85 36.01 18.83
N ASP A 52 9.89 36.27 17.95
CA ASP A 52 8.55 36.74 18.33
C ASP A 52 7.83 35.74 19.25
N LEU A 53 7.91 34.44 18.94
CA LEU A 53 7.33 33.38 19.79
C LEU A 53 8.02 33.29 21.16
N ILE A 54 9.34 33.47 21.19
CA ILE A 54 10.11 33.49 22.44
C ILE A 54 9.71 34.70 23.29
N GLU A 55 9.49 35.86 22.67
CA GLU A 55 9.09 37.08 23.36
C GLU A 55 7.65 36.99 23.89
N GLN A 56 6.72 36.47 23.09
CA GLN A 56 5.35 36.16 23.54
C GLN A 56 5.34 35.18 24.72
N SER A 57 6.24 34.19 24.71
CA SER A 57 6.40 33.26 25.84
C SER A 57 6.95 33.95 27.09
N ARG A 58 7.88 34.92 26.95
CA ARG A 58 8.39 35.73 28.07
C ARG A 58 7.33 36.64 28.67
N GLN A 59 6.46 37.20 27.82
CA GLN A 59 5.34 38.04 28.24
C GLN A 59 4.17 37.23 28.80
N GLY A 60 4.17 35.89 28.63
CA GLY A 60 3.10 35.00 29.09
C GLY A 60 1.86 35.01 28.21
N GLU A 61 1.94 35.56 27.00
CA GLU A 61 0.82 35.67 26.04
C GLU A 61 0.65 34.42 25.17
N LEU A 62 1.60 33.48 25.22
CA LEU A 62 1.58 32.27 24.42
C LEU A 62 0.43 31.34 24.84
N LYS A 63 -0.52 31.10 23.93
CA LYS A 63 -1.60 30.14 24.14
C LYS A 63 -1.04 28.72 24.16
N THR A 64 -1.20 28.04 25.30
CA THR A 64 -0.77 26.65 25.49
C THR A 64 -1.57 25.70 24.59
N LEU A 65 -0.88 24.73 24.00
CA LEU A 65 -1.55 23.63 23.31
C LEU A 65 -2.21 22.69 24.33
N PRO A 66 -3.34 22.03 23.98
CA PRO A 66 -4.02 21.13 24.90
C PRO A 66 -3.09 20.00 25.36
N GLY A 67 -2.95 19.83 26.68
CA GLY A 67 -2.14 18.75 27.28
C GLY A 67 -0.64 19.03 27.34
N CYS A 68 -0.19 20.24 26.97
CA CYS A 68 1.22 20.64 27.06
C CYS A 68 1.39 21.79 28.04
N ASP A 69 2.57 21.88 28.65
CA ASP A 69 2.95 23.08 29.38
C ASP A 69 3.31 24.24 28.41
N ALA A 70 3.55 25.43 28.95
CA ALA A 70 3.91 26.59 28.12
C ALA A 70 5.28 26.46 27.44
N ALA A 71 6.22 25.72 28.03
CA ALA A 71 7.56 25.52 27.49
C ALA A 71 7.57 24.47 26.38
N GLU A 72 6.91 23.34 26.56
CA GLU A 72 6.63 22.30 25.58
C GLU A 72 5.82 22.84 24.42
N THR A 73 4.82 23.69 24.68
CA THR A 73 4.07 24.38 23.61
C THR A 73 5.02 25.21 22.74
N LEU A 74 5.91 25.98 23.37
CA LEU A 74 6.89 26.79 22.67
C LEU A 74 7.84 25.91 21.84
N GLU A 75 8.39 24.86 22.44
CA GLU A 75 9.31 23.92 21.77
C GLU A 75 8.66 23.21 20.58
N ASN A 76 7.43 22.71 20.74
CA ASN A 76 6.68 22.06 19.68
C ASN A 76 6.37 23.02 18.53
N THR A 77 5.99 24.26 18.85
CA THR A 77 5.69 25.29 17.85
C THR A 77 6.94 25.69 17.07
N ILE A 78 8.06 25.94 17.77
CA ILE A 78 9.33 26.30 17.13
C ILE A 78 9.86 25.15 16.29
N SER A 79 9.93 23.93 16.84
CA SER A 79 10.41 22.76 16.11
C SER A 79 9.58 22.52 14.84
N GLY A 80 8.25 22.63 14.93
CA GLY A 80 7.38 22.47 13.76
C GLY A 80 7.56 23.56 12.69
N LYS A 81 7.84 24.80 13.08
CA LYS A 81 8.16 25.88 12.14
C LYS A 81 9.52 25.66 11.46
N LEU A 82 10.55 25.28 12.22
CA LEU A 82 11.90 25.02 11.69
C LEU A 82 11.96 23.77 10.80
N SER A 83 11.14 22.74 11.06
CA SER A 83 11.00 21.60 10.14
C SER A 83 10.41 22.03 8.79
N LYS A 84 9.36 22.87 8.80
CA LYS A 84 8.76 23.40 7.56
C LYS A 84 9.74 24.24 6.74
N VAL A 85 10.60 25.00 7.41
CA VAL A 85 11.64 25.81 6.77
C VAL A 85 12.57 24.96 5.91
N ARG A 86 13.02 23.82 6.43
CA ARG A 86 13.85 22.87 5.69
C ARG A 86 13.12 22.31 4.48
N ASP A 87 11.85 21.94 4.64
CA ASP A 87 11.08 21.33 3.55
C ASP A 87 10.80 22.36 2.43
N MET A 88 10.50 23.61 2.77
CA MET A 88 10.37 24.71 1.80
C MET A 88 11.70 25.02 1.09
N ALA A 89 12.81 25.07 1.82
CA ALA A 89 14.14 25.24 1.23
C ALA A 89 14.49 24.07 0.28
N GLY A 90 14.05 22.85 0.62
CA GLY A 90 14.17 21.67 -0.24
C GLY A 90 13.35 21.77 -1.51
N GLY A 91 12.11 22.26 -1.44
CA GLY A 91 11.27 22.51 -2.62
C GLY A 91 11.93 23.50 -3.59
N ILE A 92 12.39 24.65 -3.08
CA ILE A 92 13.08 25.66 -3.89
C ILE A 92 14.36 25.07 -4.51
N CYS A 93 15.12 24.28 -3.75
CA CYS A 93 16.31 23.61 -4.24
C CYS A 93 16.01 22.66 -5.41
N MET A 94 14.92 21.89 -5.35
CA MET A 94 14.57 20.93 -6.40
C MET A 94 14.06 21.60 -7.67
N GLU A 95 13.39 22.74 -7.54
CA GLU A 95 12.93 23.54 -8.69
C GLU A 95 14.09 24.20 -9.44
N GLU A 96 15.14 24.61 -8.74
CA GLU A 96 16.29 25.30 -9.34
C GLU A 96 17.33 24.36 -9.97
N LEU A 97 17.46 23.14 -9.44
CA LEU A 97 18.43 22.18 -9.96
C LEU A 97 18.08 21.74 -11.40
N SER A 98 19.09 21.70 -12.26
CA SER A 98 18.89 21.25 -13.64
C SER A 98 18.47 19.78 -13.71
N ARG A 99 17.69 19.42 -14.74
CA ARG A 99 17.28 18.03 -15.00
C ARG A 99 18.47 17.07 -15.22
N PHE A 100 19.61 17.60 -15.66
CA PHE A 100 20.83 16.81 -15.91
C PHE A 100 21.70 16.64 -14.66
N ASN A 101 21.29 17.21 -13.52
CA ASN A 101 22.06 17.11 -12.30
C ASN A 101 22.12 15.68 -11.77
N ALA A 102 23.32 15.14 -11.55
CA ALA A 102 23.50 13.74 -11.15
C ALA A 102 22.85 13.37 -9.81
N PRO A 103 23.01 14.14 -8.71
CA PRO A 103 22.32 13.87 -7.44
C PRO A 103 20.79 13.89 -7.55
N LEU A 104 20.23 14.75 -8.41
CA LEU A 104 18.79 14.80 -8.65
C LEU A 104 18.30 13.56 -9.39
N ILE A 105 19.02 13.12 -10.43
CA ILE A 105 18.72 11.88 -11.16
C ILE A 105 18.79 10.69 -10.20
N MET A 106 19.81 10.60 -9.35
CA MET A 106 19.98 9.52 -8.38
C MET A 106 18.85 9.45 -7.35
N ALA A 107 18.43 10.60 -6.83
CA ALA A 107 17.31 10.70 -5.90
C ALA A 107 15.98 10.34 -6.57
N THR A 108 15.78 10.76 -7.83
CA THR A 108 14.55 10.50 -8.58
C THR A 108 14.43 9.04 -9.01
N CYS A 109 15.54 8.40 -9.41
CA CYS A 109 15.54 6.99 -9.78
C CYS A 109 15.61 6.04 -8.58
N GLY A 110 15.84 6.57 -7.37
CA GLY A 110 15.95 5.78 -6.14
C GLY A 110 17.21 4.91 -6.08
N SER A 111 18.26 5.23 -6.84
CA SER A 111 19.49 4.44 -6.83
C SER A 111 20.27 4.59 -5.51
N LYS A 112 20.48 5.84 -5.07
CA LYS A 112 21.05 6.15 -3.76
C LYS A 112 20.75 7.59 -3.37
N GLY A 113 20.34 7.78 -2.12
CA GLY A 113 19.98 9.07 -1.57
C GLY A 113 18.52 9.43 -1.85
N SER A 114 18.10 10.52 -1.25
CA SER A 114 16.74 11.05 -1.30
C SER A 114 16.77 12.55 -1.62
N PRO A 115 15.63 13.16 -1.96
CA PRO A 115 15.51 14.61 -2.11
C PRO A 115 16.05 15.39 -0.89
N ILE A 116 15.91 14.82 0.32
CA ILE A 116 16.40 15.43 1.56
C ILE A 116 17.94 15.48 1.57
N ASN A 117 18.62 14.44 1.10
CA ASN A 117 20.09 14.43 1.08
C ASN A 117 20.65 15.51 0.14
N VAL A 118 20.02 15.70 -1.02
CA VAL A 118 20.39 16.77 -1.96
C VAL A 118 20.16 18.14 -1.33
N CYS A 119 19.01 18.35 -0.68
CA CYS A 119 18.71 19.59 0.05
C CYS A 119 19.75 19.90 1.14
N GLN A 120 20.18 18.90 1.91
CA GLN A 120 21.19 19.07 2.97
C GLN A 120 22.58 19.43 2.42
N MET A 121 22.93 18.90 1.25
CA MET A 121 24.19 19.23 0.59
C MET A 121 24.19 20.67 0.04
N VAL A 122 23.08 21.11 -0.55
CA VAL A 122 23.01 22.37 -1.32
C VAL A 122 22.42 23.54 -0.53
N ALA A 123 21.28 23.35 0.15
CA ALA A 123 20.49 24.43 0.75
C ALA A 123 20.78 24.61 2.25
N CYS A 124 20.31 23.71 3.12
CA CYS A 124 20.55 23.75 4.57
C CYS A 124 20.40 22.35 5.20
N VAL A 125 21.15 22.09 6.28
CA VAL A 125 21.03 20.81 7.00
C VAL A 125 19.74 20.75 7.83
N GLY A 126 19.37 21.86 8.47
CA GLY A 126 18.15 22.01 9.25
C GLY A 126 18.29 21.67 10.73
N GLN A 127 17.16 21.58 11.44
CA GLN A 127 17.11 21.36 12.89
C GLN A 127 17.69 19.98 13.27
N GLN A 128 18.67 19.99 14.18
CA GLN A 128 19.17 18.78 14.82
C GLN A 128 18.31 18.45 16.04
N ILE A 129 17.86 17.20 16.11
CA ILE A 129 16.99 16.70 17.19
C ILE A 129 17.78 15.61 17.91
N VAL A 130 17.83 15.71 19.24
CA VAL A 130 18.47 14.70 20.08
C VAL A 130 17.44 14.19 21.08
N SER A 131 17.19 12.88 21.10
CA SER A 131 16.20 12.26 21.98
C SER A 131 14.79 12.85 21.89
N GLY A 132 14.38 13.26 20.68
CA GLY A 132 13.01 13.72 20.39
C GLY A 132 12.75 15.20 20.66
N SER A 133 13.66 15.89 21.35
CA SER A 133 13.61 17.34 21.54
C SER A 133 14.75 18.05 20.80
N ARG A 134 14.68 19.38 20.72
CA ARG A 134 15.87 20.18 20.38
C ARG A 134 16.96 19.96 21.43
N ILE A 135 18.18 20.40 21.12
CA ILE A 135 19.35 20.12 21.94
C ILE A 135 19.16 20.68 23.36
N ALA A 136 19.26 19.78 24.34
CA ALA A 136 19.11 20.10 25.75
C ALA A 136 20.31 20.92 26.27
N ASP A 137 20.10 21.62 27.39
CA ASP A 137 21.14 22.41 28.02
C ASP A 137 22.12 21.50 28.77
N GLY A 138 23.33 21.32 28.21
CA GLY A 138 24.40 20.56 28.84
C GLY A 138 25.16 21.34 29.92
N PHE A 139 25.07 22.67 29.90
CA PHE A 139 25.62 23.57 30.92
C PHE A 139 24.49 24.26 31.70
N THR A 140 24.86 25.03 32.73
CA THR A 140 23.90 25.80 33.54
C THR A 140 23.09 26.79 32.70
N ASP A 141 21.81 26.46 32.47
CA ASP A 141 20.84 27.19 31.65
C ASP A 141 21.29 27.47 30.19
N ARG A 142 22.17 26.66 29.60
CA ARG A 142 22.61 26.85 28.20
C ARG A 142 23.19 25.59 27.55
N THR A 143 23.17 25.55 26.22
CA THR A 143 23.69 24.43 25.42
C THR A 143 25.22 24.46 25.29
N LEU A 144 25.80 25.62 25.01
CA LEU A 144 27.26 25.82 24.89
C LEU A 144 27.70 27.08 25.65
N PRO A 145 28.98 27.17 26.09
CA PRO A 145 29.49 28.33 26.81
C PRO A 145 29.51 29.63 26.00
N THR A 146 29.45 29.53 24.67
CA THR A 146 29.39 30.64 23.72
C THR A 146 28.05 31.37 23.73
N PHE A 147 26.97 30.68 24.14
CA PHE A 147 25.64 31.26 24.19
C PHE A 147 25.34 31.86 25.56
N LEU A 148 24.46 32.88 25.54
CA LEU A 148 23.93 33.50 26.75
C LEU A 148 23.05 32.50 27.52
N LYS A 149 23.01 32.66 28.85
CA LYS A 149 22.14 31.85 29.70
C LYS A 149 20.67 32.07 29.32
N ARG A 150 19.89 30.99 29.36
CA ARG A 150 18.46 30.92 29.02
C ARG A 150 18.13 31.31 27.58
N SER A 151 19.11 31.23 26.67
CA SER A 151 18.85 31.43 25.25
C SER A 151 18.07 30.26 24.66
N ARG A 152 16.94 30.55 24.02
CA ARG A 152 16.07 29.57 23.33
C ARG A 152 16.03 29.77 21.82
N THR A 153 16.91 30.62 21.29
CA THR A 153 17.00 30.93 19.86
C THR A 153 17.29 29.66 19.04
N PRO A 154 16.88 29.60 17.77
CA PRO A 154 17.11 28.44 16.90
C PRO A 154 18.59 28.00 16.86
N GLU A 155 19.51 28.95 16.72
CA GLU A 155 20.95 28.70 16.66
C GLU A 155 21.48 28.07 17.96
N ALA A 156 21.05 28.58 19.12
CA ALA A 156 21.48 28.07 20.42
C ALA A 156 20.95 26.65 20.68
N LYS A 157 19.82 26.28 20.07
CA LYS A 157 19.13 24.99 20.25
C LYS A 157 19.32 24.03 19.08
N GLY A 158 20.35 24.21 18.26
CA GLY A 158 20.79 23.20 17.29
C GLY A 158 20.18 23.31 15.89
N PHE A 159 19.65 24.46 15.50
CA PHE A 159 19.33 24.71 14.10
C PHE A 159 20.59 24.99 13.29
N VAL A 160 20.76 24.28 12.18
CA VAL A 160 21.90 24.43 11.27
C VAL A 160 21.42 25.07 9.97
N ALA A 161 21.77 26.34 9.78
CA ALA A 161 21.38 27.17 8.64
C ALA A 161 22.27 26.94 7.41
N SER A 162 23.51 26.50 7.66
CA SER A 162 24.49 26.21 6.61
C SER A 162 24.18 24.87 5.91
N SER A 163 24.67 24.74 4.68
CA SER A 163 24.69 23.46 3.95
C SER A 163 26.07 22.80 4.04
N PHE A 164 26.17 21.52 3.69
CA PHE A 164 27.48 20.85 3.61
C PHE A 164 28.40 21.49 2.57
N TYR A 165 27.85 22.08 1.50
CA TYR A 165 28.64 22.83 0.53
C TYR A 165 29.24 24.12 1.11
N THR A 166 28.44 24.91 1.85
CA THR A 166 28.92 26.15 2.48
C THR A 166 29.91 25.90 3.61
N GLY A 167 29.75 24.77 4.32
CA GLY A 167 30.51 24.45 5.51
C GLY A 167 29.78 24.85 6.79
N LEU A 168 30.09 24.17 7.89
CA LEU A 168 29.41 24.33 9.19
C LEU A 168 30.22 25.23 10.12
N TYR A 169 29.55 26.09 10.86
CA TYR A 169 30.19 26.80 11.98
C TYR A 169 30.55 25.84 13.12
N PRO A 170 31.52 26.16 14.00
CA PRO A 170 31.92 25.26 15.08
C PRO A 170 30.76 24.84 16.01
N THR A 171 29.82 25.75 16.28
CA THR A 171 28.60 25.47 17.06
C THR A 171 27.67 24.51 16.32
N GLU A 172 27.41 24.76 15.04
CA GLU A 172 26.60 23.89 14.17
C GLU A 172 27.23 22.50 14.01
N PHE A 173 28.55 22.43 13.84
CA PHE A 173 29.29 21.18 13.70
C PHE A 173 29.16 20.32 14.96
N PHE A 174 29.30 20.93 16.15
CA PHE A 174 29.11 20.22 17.41
C PHE A 174 27.69 19.64 17.54
N PHE A 175 26.67 20.44 17.23
CA PHE A 175 25.28 20.01 17.27
C PHE A 175 24.95 18.91 16.25
N HIS A 176 25.51 19.02 15.04
CA HIS A 176 25.39 17.98 14.02
C HIS A 176 26.09 16.68 14.45
N ALA A 177 27.28 16.76 15.04
CA ALA A 177 28.01 15.61 15.55
C ALA A 177 27.29 14.94 16.73
N ALA A 178 26.67 15.72 17.63
CA ALA A 178 25.88 15.20 18.75
C ALA A 178 24.66 14.41 18.26
N SER A 179 23.93 14.95 17.27
CA SER A 179 22.82 14.26 16.59
C SER A 179 23.28 12.99 15.88
N GLY A 180 24.38 13.05 15.12
CA GLY A 180 24.95 11.89 14.44
C GLY A 180 25.39 10.78 15.40
N ARG A 181 25.90 11.13 16.59
CA ARG A 181 26.30 10.18 17.62
C ARG A 181 25.12 9.38 18.16
N GLU A 182 23.95 10.00 18.33
CA GLU A 182 22.74 9.28 18.76
C GLU A 182 22.40 8.17 17.76
N GLY A 183 22.39 8.46 16.46
CA GLY A 183 22.10 7.46 15.43
C GLY A 183 23.09 6.29 15.42
N LEU A 184 24.38 6.54 15.67
CA LEU A 184 25.39 5.47 15.77
C LEU A 184 25.18 4.59 17.01
N VAL A 185 24.79 5.19 18.13
CA VAL A 185 24.49 4.45 19.37
C VAL A 185 23.20 3.64 19.20
N ASP A 186 22.18 4.21 18.56
CA ASP A 186 20.90 3.56 18.27
C ASP A 186 21.11 2.27 17.49
N ALA A 187 21.93 2.31 16.44
CA ALA A 187 22.28 1.14 15.63
C ALA A 187 22.93 0.02 16.46
N ALA A 188 23.85 0.37 17.37
CA ALA A 188 24.53 -0.59 18.22
C ALA A 188 23.58 -1.26 19.23
N VAL A 189 22.74 -0.47 19.91
CA VAL A 189 21.80 -0.97 20.92
C VAL A 189 20.71 -1.82 20.28
N LYS A 190 20.15 -1.35 19.16
CA LYS A 190 19.06 -2.02 18.44
C LYS A 190 19.45 -3.41 17.96
N THR A 191 20.68 -3.60 17.49
CA THR A 191 21.13 -4.89 16.96
C THR A 191 21.06 -5.99 18.04
N ALA A 192 21.46 -5.67 19.27
CA ALA A 192 21.44 -6.62 20.38
C ALA A 192 20.00 -6.98 20.79
N GLU A 193 19.12 -5.99 20.94
CA GLU A 193 17.73 -6.23 21.36
C GLU A 193 16.90 -6.97 20.31
N THR A 194 16.99 -6.53 19.04
CA THR A 194 16.22 -7.11 17.94
C THR A 194 16.69 -8.52 17.60
N GLY A 195 17.99 -8.81 17.66
CA GLY A 195 18.52 -10.15 17.46
C GLY A 195 18.07 -11.13 18.55
N TYR A 196 18.04 -10.70 19.81
CA TYR A 196 17.52 -11.53 20.90
C TYR A 196 16.02 -11.81 20.75
N MET A 197 15.25 -10.80 20.33
CA MET A 197 13.83 -10.94 20.04
C MET A 197 13.57 -11.93 18.91
N GLN A 198 14.30 -11.81 17.79
CA GLN A 198 14.21 -12.75 16.66
C GLN A 198 14.50 -14.18 17.10
N ARG A 199 15.57 -14.41 17.87
CA ARG A 199 15.89 -15.73 18.41
C ARG A 199 14.74 -16.32 19.24
N ARG A 200 14.10 -15.50 20.08
CA ARG A 200 12.96 -15.94 20.90
C ARG A 200 11.75 -16.30 20.06
N LEU A 201 11.42 -15.50 19.04
CA LEU A 201 10.32 -15.79 18.12
C LEU A 201 10.55 -17.09 17.37
N VAL A 202 11.75 -17.31 16.81
CA VAL A 202 12.09 -18.55 16.11
C VAL A 202 11.95 -19.75 17.04
N LYS A 203 12.45 -19.64 18.28
CA LYS A 203 12.32 -20.73 19.26
C LYS A 203 10.89 -21.00 19.72
N ALA A 204 10.02 -19.99 19.71
CA ALA A 204 8.61 -20.17 20.06
C ALA A 204 7.80 -20.83 18.95
N PHE A 205 8.20 -20.66 17.68
CA PHE A 205 7.43 -21.12 16.52
C PHE A 205 8.14 -22.21 15.69
N GLU A 206 9.31 -22.71 16.10
CA GLU A 206 10.10 -23.66 15.29
C GLU A 206 9.39 -24.99 15.01
N ASP A 207 8.39 -25.37 15.80
CA ASP A 207 7.67 -26.64 15.67
C ASP A 207 6.32 -26.52 14.95
N LEU A 208 5.89 -25.32 14.57
CA LEU A 208 4.63 -25.10 13.86
C LEU A 208 4.77 -25.40 12.36
N ARG A 209 3.95 -26.34 11.89
CA ARG A 209 3.91 -26.77 10.49
C ARG A 209 2.49 -27.03 10.01
N VAL A 210 2.26 -26.84 8.72
CA VAL A 210 0.99 -27.19 8.07
C VAL A 210 0.91 -28.70 7.87
N GLN A 211 -0.23 -29.29 8.21
CA GLN A 211 -0.52 -30.72 7.99
C GLN A 211 -1.31 -30.92 6.69
N TYR A 212 -1.46 -32.17 6.25
CA TYR A 212 -2.18 -32.53 5.01
C TYR A 212 -3.68 -32.19 5.05
N ASP A 213 -4.24 -31.96 6.22
CA ASP A 213 -5.60 -31.48 6.42
C ASP A 213 -5.72 -29.94 6.45
N SER A 214 -4.68 -29.23 5.99
CA SER A 214 -4.55 -27.77 6.00
C SER A 214 -4.48 -27.11 7.39
N SER A 215 -4.51 -27.89 8.46
CA SER A 215 -4.38 -27.38 9.83
C SER A 215 -2.92 -27.09 10.21
N VAL A 216 -2.71 -26.06 11.03
CA VAL A 216 -1.40 -25.75 11.60
C VAL A 216 -1.30 -26.41 12.96
N ARG A 217 -0.31 -27.30 13.12
CA ARG A 217 -0.11 -28.03 14.37
C ARG A 217 1.31 -27.85 14.90
N ASN A 218 1.43 -27.93 16.22
CA ASN A 218 2.72 -27.99 16.91
C ASN A 218 3.32 -29.41 16.88
N SER A 219 4.50 -29.59 17.48
CA SER A 219 5.18 -30.90 17.57
C SER A 219 4.39 -31.98 18.31
N VAL A 220 3.55 -31.58 19.29
CA VAL A 220 2.72 -32.48 20.11
C VAL A 220 1.44 -32.89 19.39
N GLY A 221 1.07 -32.20 18.30
CA GLY A 221 -0.16 -32.44 17.56
C GLY A 221 -1.35 -31.58 17.98
N ASN A 222 -1.14 -30.59 18.87
CA ASN A 222 -2.16 -29.58 19.18
C ASN A 222 -2.36 -28.67 17.98
N VAL A 223 -3.63 -28.45 17.62
CA VAL A 223 -4.04 -27.55 16.55
C VAL A 223 -3.98 -26.11 17.05
N VAL A 224 -3.25 -25.25 16.34
CA VAL A 224 -3.16 -23.80 16.60
C VAL A 224 -4.13 -23.03 15.69
N GLN A 225 -4.21 -23.42 14.42
CA GLN A 225 -5.15 -22.89 13.44
C GLN A 225 -5.78 -24.05 12.66
N PHE A 226 -7.09 -23.99 12.41
CA PHE A 226 -7.78 -24.99 11.59
C PHE A 226 -7.40 -24.89 10.11
N GLU A 227 -7.21 -23.66 9.65
CA GLU A 227 -6.70 -23.33 8.32
C GLU A 227 -5.59 -22.30 8.48
N TYR A 228 -4.48 -22.48 7.76
CA TYR A 228 -3.37 -21.53 7.81
C TYR A 228 -3.84 -20.14 7.36
N GLY A 229 -3.64 -19.11 8.20
CA GLY A 229 -4.03 -17.74 7.86
C GLY A 229 -5.54 -17.48 7.74
N GLY A 230 -6.39 -18.51 7.91
CA GLY A 230 -7.83 -18.44 7.67
C GLY A 230 -8.24 -18.57 6.19
N ASP A 231 -7.28 -18.67 5.27
CA ASP A 231 -7.50 -18.79 3.82
C ASP A 231 -6.72 -19.95 3.17
N SER A 232 -5.81 -20.59 3.91
CA SER A 232 -4.90 -21.63 3.45
C SER A 232 -4.02 -21.21 2.26
N LEU A 233 -3.70 -19.92 2.15
CA LEU A 233 -2.86 -19.38 1.09
C LEU A 233 -1.41 -19.13 1.59
N ASP A 234 -0.44 -19.33 0.71
CA ASP A 234 0.96 -18.98 0.92
C ASP A 234 1.18 -17.50 0.58
N PRO A 235 1.61 -16.67 1.54
CA PRO A 235 1.95 -15.26 1.33
C PRO A 235 2.98 -15.03 0.22
N TYR A 236 3.86 -15.99 -0.06
CA TYR A 236 4.88 -15.86 -1.10
C TYR A 236 4.30 -15.85 -2.51
N CYS A 237 3.23 -16.60 -2.74
CA CYS A 237 2.62 -16.78 -4.06
C CYS A 237 1.52 -15.77 -4.38
N LEU A 238 1.15 -14.88 -3.44
CA LEU A 238 0.13 -13.87 -3.65
C LEU A 238 0.60 -12.79 -4.63
N GLU A 239 -0.24 -12.43 -5.61
CA GLU A 239 0.08 -11.37 -6.57
C GLU A 239 -0.12 -9.96 -6.01
N GLY A 240 -1.08 -9.80 -5.10
CA GLY A 240 -1.52 -8.54 -4.52
C GLY A 240 -1.18 -8.36 -3.05
N ASP A 241 -1.64 -7.24 -2.49
CA ASP A 241 -1.59 -7.01 -1.05
C ASP A 241 -2.68 -7.86 -0.37
N GLY A 242 -2.34 -9.09 0.00
CA GLY A 242 -3.28 -10.06 0.57
C GLY A 242 -4.28 -10.66 -0.43
N VAL A 243 -4.04 -10.53 -1.74
CA VAL A 243 -4.95 -11.05 -2.79
C VAL A 243 -4.21 -12.04 -3.69
N PRO A 244 -4.74 -13.27 -3.89
CA PRO A 244 -4.07 -14.30 -4.70
C PRO A 244 -4.01 -13.95 -6.19
N VAL A 245 -4.99 -13.20 -6.70
CA VAL A 245 -5.12 -12.90 -8.14
C VAL A 245 -5.37 -11.41 -8.36
N ARG A 246 -4.52 -10.73 -9.13
CA ARG A 246 -4.78 -9.37 -9.59
C ARG A 246 -5.62 -9.38 -10.87
N TYR A 247 -6.94 -9.41 -10.72
CA TYR A 247 -7.89 -9.53 -11.83
C TYR A 247 -7.67 -8.51 -12.96
N THR A 248 -7.47 -7.23 -12.64
CA THR A 248 -7.27 -6.17 -13.64
C THR A 248 -6.02 -6.35 -14.50
N HIS A 249 -4.93 -6.83 -13.90
CA HIS A 249 -3.68 -7.10 -14.62
C HIS A 249 -3.81 -8.36 -15.48
N ASN A 250 -4.37 -9.41 -14.91
CA ASN A 250 -4.55 -10.70 -15.58
C ASN A 250 -5.53 -10.60 -16.76
N TRP A 251 -6.58 -9.79 -16.64
CA TRP A 251 -7.49 -9.49 -17.75
C TRP A 251 -6.75 -8.82 -18.92
N LYS A 252 -5.93 -7.80 -18.63
CA LYS A 252 -5.09 -7.14 -19.66
C LYS A 252 -4.09 -8.09 -20.30
N HIS A 253 -3.51 -9.00 -19.51
CA HIS A 253 -2.60 -10.01 -20.03
C HIS A 253 -3.31 -10.92 -21.04
N ILE A 254 -4.45 -11.50 -20.67
CA ILE A 254 -5.24 -12.38 -21.54
C ILE A 254 -5.69 -11.66 -22.81
N ARG A 255 -6.18 -10.42 -22.69
CA ARG A 255 -6.58 -9.58 -23.85
C ARG A 255 -5.43 -9.36 -24.84
N ASN A 256 -4.19 -9.28 -24.36
CA ASN A 256 -3.02 -9.05 -25.21
C ASN A 256 -2.38 -10.34 -25.75
N THR A 257 -2.64 -11.49 -25.11
CA THR A 257 -2.04 -12.77 -25.47
C THR A 257 -2.91 -13.58 -26.43
N ILE A 258 -4.23 -13.51 -26.27
CA ILE A 258 -5.16 -14.28 -27.09
C ILE A 258 -5.66 -13.42 -28.26
N PRO A 259 -5.34 -13.78 -29.51
CA PRO A 259 -5.89 -13.09 -30.66
C PRO A 259 -7.40 -13.38 -30.77
N ILE A 260 -8.17 -12.33 -31.03
CA ILE A 260 -9.59 -12.42 -31.34
C ILE A 260 -9.72 -12.64 -32.85
N SER A 261 -10.45 -13.69 -33.25
CA SER A 261 -10.77 -13.93 -34.66
C SER A 261 -12.07 -13.21 -35.03
N GLU A 262 -12.24 -12.88 -36.31
CA GLU A 262 -13.49 -12.29 -36.82
C GLU A 262 -14.69 -13.25 -36.69
N ASP A 263 -14.43 -14.56 -36.66
CA ASP A 263 -15.45 -15.60 -36.50
C ASP A 263 -15.91 -15.79 -35.03
N ASP A 264 -15.26 -15.12 -34.06
CA ASP A 264 -15.60 -15.28 -32.65
C ASP A 264 -16.85 -14.47 -32.29
N GLN A 265 -17.85 -15.16 -31.73
CA GLN A 265 -19.09 -14.55 -31.27
C GLN A 265 -18.83 -13.59 -30.08
N HIS A 266 -19.40 -12.40 -30.17
CA HIS A 266 -19.34 -11.35 -29.16
C HIS A 266 -20.40 -11.64 -28.10
N LEU A 267 -20.01 -11.62 -26.82
CA LEU A 267 -20.93 -11.88 -25.72
C LEU A 267 -21.57 -10.58 -25.20
N ALA A 268 -22.87 -10.60 -24.98
CA ALA A 268 -23.60 -9.54 -24.31
C ALA A 268 -23.42 -9.57 -22.77
N PRO A 269 -23.69 -8.48 -22.05
CA PRO A 269 -23.53 -8.41 -20.60
C PRO A 269 -24.27 -9.53 -19.82
N PHE A 270 -25.53 -9.83 -20.16
CA PHE A 270 -26.25 -10.94 -19.53
C PHE A 270 -25.62 -12.32 -19.82
N GLN A 271 -25.10 -12.53 -21.04
CA GLN A 271 -24.43 -13.79 -21.42
C GLN A 271 -23.14 -13.97 -20.65
N ILE A 272 -22.38 -12.89 -20.42
CA ILE A 272 -21.16 -12.90 -19.61
C ILE A 272 -21.50 -13.30 -18.16
N ARG A 273 -22.53 -12.70 -17.57
CA ARG A 273 -22.97 -13.03 -16.20
C ARG A 273 -23.37 -14.49 -16.08
N HIS A 274 -24.22 -14.96 -17.00
CA HIS A 274 -24.69 -16.34 -17.01
C HIS A 274 -23.54 -17.35 -17.21
N PHE A 275 -22.63 -17.07 -18.14
CA PHE A 275 -21.49 -17.93 -18.41
C PHE A 275 -20.58 -18.09 -17.18
N VAL A 276 -20.28 -16.98 -16.48
CA VAL A 276 -19.45 -17.04 -15.27
C VAL A 276 -20.14 -17.84 -14.16
N ASP A 277 -21.44 -17.65 -13.96
CA ASP A 277 -22.19 -18.38 -12.93
C ASP A 277 -22.20 -19.90 -13.19
N ASP A 278 -22.30 -20.30 -14.45
CA ASP A 278 -22.28 -21.71 -14.82
C ASP A 278 -20.88 -22.30 -14.66
N VAL A 279 -19.85 -21.56 -15.09
CA VAL A 279 -18.45 -21.99 -14.97
C VAL A 279 -18.02 -22.09 -13.50
N LEU A 280 -18.36 -21.13 -12.64
CA LEU A 280 -17.99 -21.15 -11.22
C LEU A 280 -18.68 -22.29 -10.42
N LYS A 281 -19.77 -22.87 -10.94
CA LYS A 281 -20.43 -24.06 -10.35
C LYS A 281 -19.75 -25.36 -10.74
N GLU A 282 -18.86 -25.36 -11.73
CA GLU A 282 -18.15 -26.58 -12.13
C GLU A 282 -17.29 -27.11 -10.97
N PRO A 283 -17.16 -28.45 -10.83
CA PRO A 283 -16.46 -29.06 -9.71
C PRO A 283 -14.99 -28.64 -9.62
N ARG A 284 -14.39 -28.19 -10.73
CA ARG A 284 -13.02 -27.67 -10.73
C ARG A 284 -12.85 -26.39 -9.91
N PHE A 285 -13.87 -25.53 -9.83
CA PHE A 285 -13.85 -24.32 -9.00
C PHE A 285 -14.39 -24.60 -7.60
N VAL A 286 -15.49 -25.35 -7.49
CA VAL A 286 -16.13 -25.64 -6.20
C VAL A 286 -15.21 -26.41 -5.24
N ASN A 287 -14.44 -27.38 -5.74
CA ASN A 287 -13.58 -28.20 -4.89
C ASN A 287 -12.26 -27.51 -4.49
N TRP A 288 -11.82 -26.53 -5.29
CA TRP A 288 -10.47 -25.99 -5.18
C TRP A 288 -10.41 -24.52 -4.77
N ALA A 289 -11.51 -23.77 -4.91
CA ALA A 289 -11.58 -22.36 -4.57
C ALA A 289 -12.50 -22.10 -3.38
N SER A 290 -12.09 -21.17 -2.50
CA SER A 290 -12.94 -20.67 -1.43
C SER A 290 -14.21 -20.00 -1.97
N GLU A 291 -15.26 -19.96 -1.16
CA GLU A 291 -16.49 -19.21 -1.44
C GLU A 291 -16.18 -17.71 -1.65
N ASP A 292 -15.40 -17.12 -0.75
CA ASP A 292 -14.97 -15.72 -0.84
C ASP A 292 -14.27 -15.39 -2.18
N TRP A 293 -13.44 -16.31 -2.67
CA TRP A 293 -12.73 -16.12 -3.94
C TRP A 293 -13.67 -16.19 -5.14
N ARG A 294 -14.67 -17.09 -5.10
CA ARG A 294 -15.67 -17.22 -6.17
C ARG A 294 -16.54 -15.97 -6.24
N GLU A 295 -16.99 -15.47 -5.08
CA GLU A 295 -17.74 -14.22 -4.98
C GLU A 295 -16.92 -13.03 -5.49
N ALA A 296 -15.65 -12.91 -5.08
CA ALA A 296 -14.77 -11.84 -5.54
C ALA A 296 -14.53 -11.88 -7.06
N THR A 297 -14.36 -13.09 -7.63
CA THR A 297 -14.20 -13.29 -9.08
C THR A 297 -15.48 -12.90 -9.82
N GLN A 298 -16.64 -13.33 -9.30
CA GLN A 298 -17.95 -13.00 -9.87
C GLN A 298 -18.19 -11.48 -9.84
N GLN A 299 -17.96 -10.84 -8.69
CA GLN A 299 -18.11 -9.40 -8.52
C GLN A 299 -17.23 -8.62 -9.51
N PHE A 300 -15.97 -9.04 -9.68
CA PHE A 300 -15.08 -8.40 -10.65
C PHE A 300 -15.64 -8.48 -12.08
N VAL A 301 -16.10 -9.66 -12.51
CA VAL A 301 -16.66 -9.82 -13.87
C VAL A 301 -17.94 -8.99 -14.02
N TYR A 302 -18.79 -8.98 -13.00
CA TYR A 302 -20.08 -8.29 -13.03
C TYR A 302 -19.92 -6.78 -13.11
N GLU A 303 -19.06 -6.20 -12.27
CA GLU A 303 -18.88 -4.75 -12.19
C GLU A 303 -17.94 -4.23 -13.29
N GLN A 304 -16.77 -4.88 -13.47
CA GLN A 304 -15.69 -4.33 -14.30
C GLN A 304 -15.75 -4.76 -15.76
N LEU A 305 -16.38 -5.90 -16.06
CA LEU A 305 -16.54 -6.39 -17.44
C LEU A 305 -17.96 -6.16 -17.95
N ALA A 306 -18.95 -6.83 -17.36
CA ALA A 306 -20.34 -6.79 -17.80
C ALA A 306 -20.96 -5.39 -17.59
N GLY A 307 -20.84 -4.82 -16.39
CA GLY A 307 -21.36 -3.49 -16.07
C GLY A 307 -20.69 -2.37 -16.87
N ARG A 308 -19.38 -2.48 -17.12
CA ARG A 308 -18.67 -1.56 -18.00
C ARG A 308 -19.11 -1.67 -19.45
N LEU A 309 -19.38 -2.89 -19.93
CA LEU A 309 -19.90 -3.11 -21.28
C LEU A 309 -21.32 -2.55 -21.43
N ALA A 310 -22.19 -2.79 -20.44
CA ALA A 310 -23.54 -2.23 -20.39
C ALA A 310 -23.54 -0.69 -20.42
N ALA A 311 -22.69 -0.06 -19.59
CA ALA A 311 -22.55 1.40 -19.56
C ALA A 311 -21.98 1.97 -20.88
N LEU A 312 -21.06 1.25 -21.53
CA LEU A 312 -20.56 1.65 -22.85
C LEU A 312 -21.65 1.56 -23.92
N ARG A 313 -22.46 0.49 -23.91
CA ARG A 313 -23.58 0.33 -24.84
C ARG A 313 -24.61 1.47 -24.68
N ASP A 314 -24.99 1.77 -23.44
CA ASP A 314 -25.90 2.88 -23.11
C ASP A 314 -25.36 4.23 -23.61
N ALA A 315 -24.06 4.50 -23.40
CA ALA A 315 -23.43 5.74 -23.85
C ALA A 315 -23.42 5.91 -25.38
N TYR A 316 -23.46 4.82 -26.14
CA TYR A 316 -23.54 4.82 -27.61
C TYR A 316 -24.97 4.64 -28.14
N GLY A 317 -25.99 4.68 -27.27
CA GLY A 317 -27.40 4.56 -27.65
C GLY A 317 -27.82 3.14 -28.04
N LEU A 318 -27.06 2.13 -27.62
CA LEU A 318 -27.38 0.71 -27.80
C LEU A 318 -28.05 0.16 -26.52
N GLU A 319 -28.89 -0.86 -26.67
CA GLU A 319 -29.54 -1.48 -25.52
C GLU A 319 -28.49 -2.15 -24.60
N PRO A 320 -28.50 -1.87 -23.27
CA PRO A 320 -27.49 -2.40 -22.36
C PRO A 320 -27.48 -3.93 -22.23
N PHE A 321 -28.63 -4.58 -22.44
CA PHE A 321 -28.82 -6.04 -22.26
C PHE A 321 -28.27 -6.55 -20.91
N ASP A 322 -28.66 -5.88 -19.81
CA ASP A 322 -28.28 -6.26 -18.45
C ASP A 322 -29.04 -7.51 -17.95
N ASP A 323 -30.29 -7.65 -18.37
CA ASP A 323 -31.17 -8.79 -18.08
C ASP A 323 -31.36 -9.67 -19.31
N ILE A 324 -31.80 -10.92 -19.09
CA ILE A 324 -32.09 -11.87 -20.17
C ILE A 324 -33.28 -11.34 -20.97
N PRO A 325 -33.18 -11.18 -22.31
CA PRO A 325 -34.28 -10.77 -23.16
C PRO A 325 -35.54 -11.64 -22.98
N GLU A 326 -36.73 -11.02 -22.99
CA GLU A 326 -38.01 -11.70 -22.75
C GLU A 326 -38.26 -12.87 -23.73
N GLU A 327 -37.79 -12.75 -24.98
CA GLU A 327 -37.90 -13.80 -26.00
C GLU A 327 -37.25 -15.13 -25.58
N ILE A 328 -36.08 -15.07 -24.92
CA ILE A 328 -35.36 -16.24 -24.40
C ILE A 328 -36.02 -16.73 -23.10
N ALA A 329 -36.58 -15.81 -22.31
CA ALA A 329 -37.29 -16.14 -21.07
C ALA A 329 -38.59 -16.92 -21.36
N GLU A 330 -39.30 -16.58 -22.44
CA GLU A 330 -40.51 -17.28 -22.90
C GLU A 330 -40.20 -18.69 -23.43
N ASP A 331 -39.15 -18.86 -24.24
CA ASP A 331 -38.70 -20.18 -24.72
C ASP A 331 -38.22 -21.08 -23.57
N ALA A 332 -37.53 -20.52 -22.58
CA ALA A 332 -37.13 -21.23 -21.37
C ALA A 332 -38.34 -21.57 -20.46
N ALA A 333 -39.40 -20.76 -20.46
CA ALA A 333 -40.64 -21.02 -19.74
C ALA A 333 -41.54 -22.04 -20.47
N ALA A 334 -41.50 -22.08 -21.81
CA ALA A 334 -42.19 -23.07 -22.63
C ALA A 334 -41.63 -24.50 -22.40
N ALA A 335 -40.32 -24.62 -22.16
CA ALA A 335 -39.67 -25.88 -21.81
C ALA A 335 -40.10 -26.44 -20.43
N LYS A 336 -40.61 -25.60 -19.51
CA LYS A 336 -41.07 -26.01 -18.17
C LYS A 336 -42.50 -26.54 -18.10
N LYS A 337 -43.32 -26.42 -19.16
CA LYS A 337 -44.72 -26.90 -19.12
C LYS A 337 -44.80 -28.39 -19.48
N PRO A 338 -45.11 -29.30 -18.53
CA PRO A 338 -45.42 -30.67 -18.92
C PRO A 338 -46.68 -30.67 -19.79
N LYS A 339 -46.60 -31.23 -21.00
CA LYS A 339 -47.77 -31.45 -21.87
C LYS A 339 -48.87 -32.18 -21.08
N PRO A 340 -50.15 -31.78 -21.18
CA PRO A 340 -51.23 -32.47 -20.50
C PRO A 340 -51.28 -33.94 -20.98
N ARG A 341 -51.11 -34.87 -20.04
CA ARG A 341 -51.08 -36.32 -20.30
C ARG A 341 -52.41 -36.78 -20.92
N GLY A 342 -52.42 -36.96 -22.24
CA GLY A 342 -53.36 -37.84 -22.93
C GLY A 342 -53.11 -39.29 -22.50
N ARG A 343 -54.14 -39.95 -21.99
CA ARG A 343 -54.09 -41.28 -21.36
C ARG A 343 -53.88 -42.39 -22.42
N LYS A 344 -52.69 -43.02 -22.49
CA LYS A 344 -52.44 -44.44 -22.93
C LYS A 344 -50.93 -44.83 -22.93
N PRO A 345 -50.60 -46.14 -22.95
CA PRO A 345 -50.03 -46.90 -21.82
C PRO A 345 -48.49 -46.94 -21.75
N LYS A 346 -48.01 -47.40 -20.58
CA LYS A 346 -46.62 -47.57 -20.15
C LYS A 346 -45.71 -48.15 -21.25
N ASN A 347 -44.82 -47.31 -21.78
CA ASN A 347 -43.50 -47.72 -22.22
C ASN A 347 -42.50 -46.66 -21.77
N SER A 348 -41.44 -47.10 -21.10
CA SER A 348 -40.40 -46.29 -20.46
C SER A 348 -39.70 -45.36 -21.46
N GLN A 349 -40.03 -44.07 -21.41
CA GLN A 349 -39.15 -43.00 -21.88
C GLN A 349 -38.32 -42.53 -20.68
N PRO A 350 -37.02 -42.23 -20.85
CA PRO A 350 -36.21 -41.73 -19.75
C PRO A 350 -36.75 -40.37 -19.31
N GLU A 351 -37.01 -40.23 -18.01
CA GLU A 351 -37.29 -38.92 -17.42
C GLU A 351 -36.06 -38.03 -17.68
N GLU A 352 -36.24 -36.92 -18.42
CA GLU A 352 -35.16 -35.94 -18.63
C GLU A 352 -34.62 -35.50 -17.28
N SER A 353 -33.32 -35.68 -17.07
CA SER A 353 -32.71 -35.29 -15.81
C SER A 353 -32.74 -33.76 -15.70
N SER A 354 -32.90 -33.24 -14.48
CA SER A 354 -32.86 -31.79 -14.24
C SER A 354 -31.59 -31.11 -14.76
N ALA A 355 -30.51 -31.88 -14.95
CA ALA A 355 -29.25 -31.40 -15.52
C ALA A 355 -29.34 -31.18 -17.03
N ASP A 356 -30.02 -32.06 -17.77
CA ASP A 356 -30.19 -31.96 -19.21
C ASP A 356 -31.04 -30.73 -19.61
N ALA A 357 -32.05 -30.40 -18.79
CA ALA A 357 -32.87 -29.21 -18.98
C ALA A 357 -32.10 -27.90 -18.70
N ALA A 358 -31.17 -27.90 -17.74
CA ALA A 358 -30.32 -26.75 -17.46
C ALA A 358 -29.28 -26.53 -18.56
N ALA A 359 -28.67 -27.60 -19.08
CA ALA A 359 -27.71 -27.55 -20.18
C ALA A 359 -28.34 -27.03 -21.49
N ARG A 360 -29.56 -27.46 -21.83
CA ARG A 360 -30.27 -26.90 -22.99
C ARG A 360 -30.60 -25.42 -22.83
N LYS A 361 -30.88 -24.97 -21.61
CA LYS A 361 -31.16 -23.55 -21.32
C LYS A 361 -29.90 -22.69 -21.47
N SER A 362 -28.76 -23.14 -20.96
CA SER A 362 -27.49 -22.42 -21.11
C SER A 362 -27.03 -22.39 -22.57
N GLU A 363 -27.22 -23.49 -23.32
CA GLU A 363 -26.97 -23.52 -24.77
C GLU A 363 -27.83 -22.51 -25.54
N ALA A 364 -29.12 -22.40 -25.23
CA ALA A 364 -30.02 -21.42 -25.86
C ALA A 364 -29.62 -19.97 -25.55
N ILE A 365 -29.26 -19.66 -24.29
CA ILE A 365 -28.79 -18.32 -23.89
C ILE A 365 -27.49 -17.96 -24.61
N MET A 366 -26.58 -18.92 -24.78
CA MET A 366 -25.29 -18.68 -25.41
C MET A 366 -25.33 -18.72 -26.94
N ALA A 367 -26.37 -19.31 -27.55
CA ALA A 367 -26.61 -19.28 -28.99
C ALA A 367 -27.18 -17.93 -29.46
N TRP A 368 -27.71 -17.11 -28.54
CA TRP A 368 -28.22 -15.78 -28.86
C TRP A 368 -27.10 -14.88 -29.40
N SER A 369 -27.38 -14.25 -30.55
CA SER A 369 -26.42 -13.45 -31.28
C SER A 369 -26.69 -11.97 -31.09
N LEU A 370 -25.70 -11.28 -30.51
CA LEU A 370 -25.74 -9.83 -30.37
C LEU A 370 -25.80 -9.11 -31.74
N VAL A 371 -25.27 -9.74 -32.78
CA VAL A 371 -25.25 -9.20 -34.15
C VAL A 371 -26.67 -9.11 -34.73
N ASP A 372 -27.52 -10.06 -34.39
CA ASP A 372 -28.91 -10.12 -34.86
C ASP A 372 -29.80 -9.15 -34.08
N ALA A 373 -29.55 -8.98 -32.78
CA ALA A 373 -30.29 -8.05 -31.94
C ALA A 373 -29.97 -6.58 -32.22
N ASP A 374 -28.70 -6.25 -32.50
CA ASP A 374 -28.29 -4.89 -32.83
C ASP A 374 -28.51 -4.56 -34.32
N ALA A 375 -29.17 -5.41 -35.12
CA ALA A 375 -29.28 -5.30 -36.59
C ALA A 375 -29.75 -3.94 -37.08
N ASP A 376 -30.65 -3.29 -36.33
CA ASP A 376 -31.23 -1.97 -36.64
C ASP A 376 -30.38 -0.79 -36.17
N ALA A 377 -29.33 -1.02 -35.38
CA ALA A 377 -28.45 0.02 -34.84
C ALA A 377 -27.37 0.47 -35.84
N GLU A 378 -26.87 1.70 -35.68
CA GLU A 378 -25.84 2.25 -36.54
C GLU A 378 -24.54 1.43 -36.46
N VAL A 379 -24.06 0.96 -37.62
CA VAL A 379 -22.86 0.12 -37.75
C VAL A 379 -21.62 0.77 -37.13
N ALA A 380 -21.55 2.11 -37.17
CA ALA A 380 -20.48 2.88 -36.55
C ALA A 380 -20.47 2.77 -35.02
N CYS A 381 -21.65 2.83 -34.37
CA CYS A 381 -21.79 2.68 -32.92
C CYS A 381 -21.42 1.27 -32.47
N ARG A 382 -21.86 0.24 -33.21
CA ARG A 382 -21.52 -1.17 -32.93
C ARG A 382 -20.00 -1.39 -32.97
N ARG A 383 -19.36 -0.97 -34.07
CA ARG A 383 -17.91 -1.07 -34.23
C ARG A 383 -17.14 -0.25 -33.20
N ALA A 384 -17.67 0.88 -32.74
CA ALA A 384 -17.03 1.68 -31.70
C ALA A 384 -17.01 0.92 -30.35
N VAL A 385 -18.12 0.29 -29.97
CA VAL A 385 -18.18 -0.54 -28.75
C VAL A 385 -17.26 -1.76 -28.86
N ASP A 386 -17.31 -2.47 -29.99
CA ASP A 386 -16.47 -3.65 -30.24
C ASP A 386 -14.97 -3.31 -30.19
N ASN A 387 -14.55 -2.18 -30.77
CA ASN A 387 -13.15 -1.74 -30.72
C ASN A 387 -12.69 -1.40 -29.29
N MET A 388 -13.59 -0.91 -28.43
CA MET A 388 -13.25 -0.53 -27.06
C MET A 388 -13.16 -1.75 -26.12
N LEU A 389 -14.21 -2.55 -26.09
CA LEU A 389 -14.37 -3.65 -25.14
C LEU A 389 -15.08 -4.84 -25.79
N LEU A 390 -14.30 -5.69 -26.46
CA LEU A 390 -14.75 -6.96 -27.01
C LEU A 390 -14.50 -8.09 -26.01
N ILE A 391 -15.55 -8.86 -25.71
CA ILE A 391 -15.48 -10.02 -24.82
C ILE A 391 -16.01 -11.24 -25.58
N THR A 392 -15.13 -12.23 -25.77
CA THR A 392 -15.49 -13.53 -26.36
C THR A 392 -15.49 -14.61 -25.30
N ARG A 393 -16.17 -15.72 -25.60
CA ARG A 393 -16.14 -16.91 -24.74
C ARG A 393 -14.72 -17.41 -24.48
N LYS A 394 -13.90 -17.51 -25.53
CA LYS A 394 -12.50 -17.98 -25.45
C LYS A 394 -11.67 -17.14 -24.47
N LEU A 395 -11.83 -15.82 -24.54
CA LEU A 395 -11.09 -14.87 -23.71
C LEU A 395 -11.52 -14.99 -22.24
N LEU A 396 -12.83 -15.12 -21.99
CA LEU A 396 -13.38 -15.28 -20.64
C LEU A 396 -13.02 -16.64 -20.02
N THR A 397 -13.11 -17.74 -20.76
CA THR A 397 -12.65 -19.07 -20.29
C THR A 397 -11.17 -19.03 -19.91
N SER A 398 -10.32 -18.50 -20.80
CA SER A 398 -8.87 -18.46 -20.56
C SER A 398 -8.51 -17.55 -19.38
N PHE A 399 -9.28 -16.49 -19.15
CA PHE A 399 -9.14 -15.65 -17.96
C PHE A 399 -9.49 -16.41 -16.68
N LEU A 400 -10.63 -17.12 -16.64
CA LEU A 400 -11.02 -17.91 -15.48
C LEU A 400 -10.04 -19.06 -15.21
N ASP A 401 -9.55 -19.71 -16.26
CA ASP A 401 -8.53 -20.77 -16.19
C ASP A 401 -7.21 -20.24 -15.61
N LEU A 402 -6.76 -19.07 -16.06
CA LEU A 402 -5.56 -18.43 -15.50
C LEU A 402 -5.78 -18.05 -14.02
N CYS A 403 -6.96 -17.54 -13.66
CA CYS A 403 -7.27 -17.14 -12.29
C CYS A 403 -7.26 -18.34 -11.34
N ILE A 404 -7.87 -19.47 -11.73
CA ILE A 404 -7.87 -20.68 -10.90
C ILE A 404 -6.48 -21.33 -10.82
N GLU A 405 -5.71 -21.34 -11.91
CA GLU A 405 -4.33 -21.84 -11.89
C GLU A 405 -3.47 -21.05 -10.88
N LYS A 406 -3.59 -19.71 -10.90
CA LYS A 406 -2.88 -18.83 -9.96
C LYS A 406 -3.35 -19.01 -8.53
N TYR A 407 -4.65 -19.17 -8.31
CA TYR A 407 -5.20 -19.44 -6.99
C TYR A 407 -4.71 -20.78 -6.43
N GLN A 408 -4.73 -21.85 -7.25
CA GLN A 408 -4.23 -23.16 -6.85
C GLN A 408 -2.73 -23.14 -6.50
N ARG A 409 -1.92 -22.43 -7.28
CA ARG A 409 -0.49 -22.21 -6.97
C ARG A 409 -0.26 -21.39 -5.71
N SER A 410 -1.24 -20.60 -5.30
CA SER A 410 -1.17 -19.78 -4.09
C SER A 410 -1.54 -20.53 -2.83
N ARG A 411 -1.99 -21.79 -2.92
CA ARG A 411 -2.31 -22.59 -1.72
C ARG A 411 -1.02 -23.00 -1.01
N VAL A 412 -1.07 -23.04 0.32
CA VAL A 412 0.06 -23.48 1.12
C VAL A 412 0.29 -24.99 0.97
N ASP A 413 1.54 -25.38 0.76
CA ASP A 413 1.93 -26.78 0.67
C ASP A 413 1.95 -27.44 2.06
N PRO A 414 1.36 -28.63 2.24
CA PRO A 414 1.49 -29.41 3.46
C PRO A 414 2.96 -29.72 3.79
N GLY A 415 3.31 -29.66 5.07
CA GLY A 415 4.68 -29.84 5.56
C GLY A 415 5.51 -28.55 5.61
N THR A 416 5.00 -27.44 5.10
CA THR A 416 5.66 -26.13 5.20
C THR A 416 5.85 -25.71 6.65
N ALA A 417 7.07 -25.31 7.02
CA ALA A 417 7.44 -24.84 8.34
C ALA A 417 7.00 -23.37 8.57
N VAL A 418 5.69 -23.15 8.54
CA VAL A 418 5.07 -21.80 8.60
C VAL A 418 5.44 -21.02 9.85
N GLY A 419 5.74 -21.70 10.97
CA GLY A 419 6.16 -21.01 12.19
C GLY A 419 7.53 -20.36 12.07
N ALA A 420 8.50 -21.05 11.47
CA ALA A 420 9.84 -20.50 11.25
C ALA A 420 9.80 -19.32 10.27
N VAL A 421 9.04 -19.46 9.18
CA VAL A 421 8.81 -18.39 8.19
C VAL A 421 8.14 -17.19 8.87
N GLY A 422 7.04 -17.40 9.61
CA GLY A 422 6.34 -16.35 10.33
C GLY A 422 7.22 -15.64 11.36
N ALA A 423 8.02 -16.38 12.13
CA ALA A 423 8.96 -15.81 13.10
C ALA A 423 9.99 -14.89 12.44
N GLN A 424 10.55 -15.31 11.31
CA GLN A 424 11.53 -14.52 10.57
C GLN A 424 10.89 -13.29 9.91
N SER A 425 9.70 -13.44 9.32
CA SER A 425 8.96 -12.36 8.68
C SER A 425 8.52 -11.26 9.67
N ILE A 426 8.35 -11.58 10.95
CA ILE A 426 8.12 -10.57 12.01
C ILE A 426 9.45 -10.00 12.52
N GLY A 427 10.46 -10.85 12.69
CA GLY A 427 11.75 -10.48 13.27
C GLY A 427 12.58 -9.53 12.39
N GLU A 428 12.67 -9.81 11.09
CA GLU A 428 13.51 -9.05 10.15
C GLU A 428 13.06 -7.58 10.03
N PRO A 429 11.77 -7.25 9.79
CA PRO A 429 11.33 -5.85 9.74
C PRO A 429 11.53 -5.11 11.06
N THR A 430 11.47 -5.82 12.19
CA THR A 430 11.75 -5.24 13.52
C THR A 430 13.19 -4.75 13.62
N THR A 431 14.15 -5.38 12.92
CA THR A 431 15.54 -4.89 12.82
C THR A 431 15.67 -3.62 11.99
N GLN A 432 14.64 -3.20 11.25
CA GLN A 432 14.61 -1.97 10.47
C GLN A 432 13.83 -0.84 11.18
N MET A 433 12.88 -1.16 12.06
CA MET A 433 12.12 -0.18 12.84
C MET A 433 12.98 0.67 13.78
N THR A 434 12.69 1.95 13.94
CA THR A 434 13.42 2.80 14.88
C THR A 434 13.17 2.40 16.34
N LEU A 435 14.14 2.62 17.23
CA LEU A 435 13.93 2.45 18.68
C LEU A 435 12.96 3.49 19.25
N LYS A 436 12.70 4.59 18.52
CA LYS A 436 11.84 5.70 18.94
C LYS A 436 10.73 5.97 17.91
N ALA A 437 9.56 6.35 18.41
CA ALA A 437 8.55 7.02 17.60
C ALA A 437 9.11 8.39 17.17
N PHE A 438 9.17 8.69 15.88
CA PHE A 438 9.42 10.06 15.46
C PHE A 438 8.28 10.94 15.97
N HIS A 439 8.60 12.02 16.69
CA HIS A 439 7.60 13.05 16.96
C HIS A 439 7.27 13.70 15.63
N PHE A 440 6.03 13.49 15.16
CA PHE A 440 5.48 14.30 14.09
C PHE A 440 5.41 15.74 14.59
N ALA A 441 6.09 16.64 13.88
CA ALA A 441 5.95 18.07 14.07
C ALA A 441 4.46 18.46 13.99
N GLY A 442 3.85 18.83 15.12
CA GLY A 442 2.48 19.36 15.16
C GLY A 442 1.44 18.53 15.93
N ILE A 443 1.76 17.33 16.44
CA ILE A 443 0.87 16.60 17.35
C ILE A 443 1.49 16.66 18.75
N ALA A 444 0.98 17.58 19.56
CA ALA A 444 1.67 18.02 20.77
C ALA A 444 1.55 17.08 21.97
N SER A 445 0.61 16.12 21.98
CA SER A 445 0.12 15.58 23.27
C SER A 445 0.36 14.09 23.54
N MET A 446 0.92 13.27 22.63
CA MET A 446 1.05 11.83 22.91
C MET A 446 2.32 11.22 22.32
N ASN A 447 3.32 11.00 23.17
CA ASN A 447 4.52 10.21 22.87
C ASN A 447 4.18 8.71 22.91
N VAL A 448 3.35 8.24 21.98
CA VAL A 448 2.98 6.83 21.92
C VAL A 448 4.22 5.98 21.69
N THR A 449 4.45 4.95 22.51
CA THR A 449 5.54 4.01 22.26
C THR A 449 5.30 3.29 20.93
N MET A 450 6.20 3.51 19.97
CA MET A 450 6.21 2.84 18.66
C MET A 450 7.57 2.16 18.44
N GLY A 451 7.65 1.33 17.40
CA GLY A 451 8.88 0.65 17.02
C GLY A 451 9.21 -0.53 17.94
N VAL A 452 10.51 -0.78 18.12
CA VAL A 452 11.01 -1.97 18.84
C VAL A 452 10.52 -2.05 20.30
N PRO A 453 10.47 -0.95 21.10
CA PRO A 453 9.95 -1.02 22.46
C PRO A 453 8.51 -1.51 22.53
N ARG A 454 7.68 -1.09 21.57
CA ARG A 454 6.27 -1.51 21.52
C ARG A 454 6.13 -2.98 21.19
N ILE A 455 6.90 -3.46 20.21
CA ILE A 455 6.92 -4.89 19.85
C ILE A 455 7.41 -5.73 21.05
N LYS A 456 8.40 -5.22 21.79
CA LYS A 456 8.89 -5.86 23.03
C LYS A 456 7.81 -5.95 24.10
N GLU A 457 7.01 -4.90 24.29
CA GLU A 457 5.86 -4.93 25.22
C GLU A 457 4.83 -5.99 24.81
N ILE A 458 4.48 -6.04 23.51
CA ILE A 458 3.47 -6.97 22.97
C ILE A 458 3.94 -8.42 23.10
N ILE A 459 5.15 -8.75 22.62
CA ILE A 459 5.69 -10.12 22.64
C ILE A 459 5.88 -10.64 24.07
N ASN A 460 6.25 -9.76 25.01
CA ASN A 460 6.41 -10.15 26.41
C ASN A 460 5.10 -10.20 27.19
N ALA A 461 3.97 -9.80 26.59
CA ALA A 461 2.71 -9.61 27.29
C ALA A 461 2.92 -8.82 28.60
N ALA A 462 3.62 -7.69 28.50
CA ALA A 462 4.03 -6.91 29.67
C ALA A 462 2.80 -6.39 30.45
N LYS A 463 2.79 -6.61 31.77
CA LYS A 463 1.69 -6.15 32.65
C LYS A 463 1.61 -4.62 32.73
N ASN A 464 2.76 -3.96 32.78
CA ASN A 464 2.87 -2.51 32.85
C ASN A 464 3.38 -2.01 31.50
N ILE A 465 2.51 -1.36 30.73
CA ILE A 465 2.85 -0.73 29.44
C ILE A 465 3.13 0.76 29.64
N SER A 466 4.05 1.31 28.86
CA SER A 466 4.53 2.68 29.06
C SER A 466 3.48 3.74 28.72
N THR A 467 2.70 3.53 27.66
CA THR A 467 1.65 4.47 27.21
C THR A 467 0.33 3.75 26.93
N PRO A 468 -0.47 3.44 27.98
CA PRO A 468 -1.82 2.92 27.80
C PRO A 468 -2.74 4.02 27.26
N ILE A 469 -3.41 3.74 26.14
CA ILE A 469 -4.39 4.65 25.53
C ILE A 469 -5.72 3.92 25.44
N VAL A 470 -6.80 4.62 25.79
CA VAL A 470 -8.17 4.10 25.71
C VAL A 470 -8.96 5.01 24.77
N ASP A 471 -9.39 4.46 23.64
CA ASP A 471 -10.22 5.18 22.69
C ASP A 471 -11.70 5.00 23.06
N CYS A 472 -12.28 6.05 23.66
CA CYS A 472 -13.70 6.09 24.01
C CYS A 472 -14.48 6.87 22.95
N LYS A 473 -15.37 6.19 22.21
CA LYS A 473 -16.28 6.86 21.28
C LYS A 473 -17.39 7.58 22.05
N LEU A 474 -17.62 8.85 21.72
CA LEU A 474 -18.74 9.61 22.25
C LEU A 474 -20.05 9.09 21.64
N ILE A 475 -21.10 9.00 22.46
CA ILE A 475 -22.45 8.64 21.99
C ILE A 475 -23.05 9.79 21.15
N ASN A 476 -22.77 11.03 21.55
CA ASN A 476 -23.18 12.23 20.82
C ASN A 476 -21.93 13.01 20.40
N ASP A 477 -21.58 12.90 19.12
CA ASP A 477 -20.45 13.55 18.48
C ASP A 477 -20.75 15.01 18.05
N LYS A 478 -22.03 15.41 18.04
CA LYS A 478 -22.47 16.74 17.57
C LYS A 478 -22.58 17.79 18.66
N SER A 479 -22.65 17.38 19.93
CA SER A 479 -22.86 18.28 21.06
C SER A 479 -21.55 18.56 21.80
N GLU A 480 -20.99 19.75 21.63
CA GLU A 480 -19.83 20.21 22.39
C GLU A 480 -20.06 20.15 23.92
N PRO A 481 -21.21 20.59 24.48
CA PRO A 481 -21.46 20.45 25.91
C PRO A 481 -21.39 19.00 26.39
N SER A 482 -21.91 18.06 25.59
CA SER A 482 -21.86 16.62 25.91
C SER A 482 -20.42 16.10 25.90
N ALA A 483 -19.63 16.49 24.91
CA ALA A 483 -18.20 16.15 24.84
C ALA A 483 -17.41 16.72 26.03
N ARG A 484 -17.74 17.93 26.50
CA ARG A 484 -17.12 18.56 27.68
C ARG A 484 -17.50 17.90 29.00
N ILE A 485 -18.68 17.28 29.10
CA ILE A 485 -19.10 16.54 30.31
C ILE A 485 -18.39 15.19 30.39
N VAL A 486 -18.12 14.55 29.24
CA VAL A 486 -17.42 13.27 29.17
C VAL A 486 -15.91 13.42 29.34
N LYS A 487 -15.35 14.56 28.91
CA LYS A 487 -13.94 14.94 29.13
C LYS A 487 -13.69 15.30 30.58
#